data_AF-A0A7V3KNN2-F1
#
_entry.id   AF-A0A7V3KNN2-F1
#
_cell.length_a   1.000
_cell.length_b   1.000
_cell.length_c   1.000
_cell.angle_alpha   90.00
_cell.angle_beta   90.00
_cell.angle_gamma   90.00
#
_symmetry.space_group_name_H-M   'P 1'
#
loop_
_entity.id
_entity.type
_entity.pdbx_description
1 polymer ?
#
loop_
_entity_poly.entity_id
_entity_poly.type
_entity_poly.pdbx_seq_one_letter_code
_entity_poly.pdbx_strand_id
1 'polypeptide(L)' 'MSNNGNKNEALIKFVVPVDLKSDLQKLANERNISLSSLLRLIASEYVKRNRSE' A
#
# COMPACT_ATOMS: atom_id res chain seq x y z
N MET A 1 29.00 14.75 1.94
CA MET A 1 28.40 13.41 2.12
C MET A 1 26.93 13.61 2.43
N SER A 2 26.06 13.59 1.42
CA SER A 2 24.61 13.77 1.61
C SER A 2 23.93 12.44 1.82
N ASN A 3 23.23 12.32 2.95
CA ASN A 3 22.43 11.16 3.34
C ASN A 3 21.39 10.82 2.26
N ASN A 4 21.42 9.59 1.75
CA ASN A 4 20.32 8.97 1.02
C ASN A 4 19.15 8.70 1.98
N GLY A 5 18.50 9.76 2.46
CA GLY A 5 17.32 9.69 3.32
C GLY A 5 16.18 8.94 2.61
N ASN A 6 15.61 7.95 3.29
CA ASN A 6 14.52 7.12 2.82
C ASN A 6 13.35 7.98 2.29
N LYS A 7 13.13 8.00 0.97
CA LYS A 7 12.10 8.81 0.26
C LYS A 7 10.62 8.46 0.59
N ASN A 8 10.36 7.68 1.63
CA ASN A 8 9.02 7.20 2.01
C ASN A 8 8.55 7.80 3.34
N GLU A 9 8.58 9.13 3.45
CA GLU A 9 8.24 9.84 4.70
C GLU A 9 6.75 10.21 4.81
N ALA A 10 6.02 10.17 3.69
CA ALA A 10 4.60 10.53 3.66
C ALA A 10 3.70 9.37 4.13
N LEU A 11 2.75 9.69 5.02
CA LEU A 11 1.78 8.74 5.56
C LEU A 11 0.43 8.84 4.82
N ILE A 12 -0.19 7.70 4.55
CA ILE A 12 -1.55 7.61 4.04
C ILE A 12 -2.40 6.89 5.09
N LYS A 13 -3.43 7.57 5.60
CA LYS A 13 -4.44 6.96 6.47
C LYS A 13 -5.59 6.44 5.61
N PHE A 14 -5.94 5.16 5.77
CA PHE A 14 -6.99 4.51 5.00
C PHE A 14 -8.07 3.96 5.93
N VAL A 15 -9.27 4.55 5.88
CA VAL A 15 -10.44 4.14 6.64
C VAL A 15 -11.39 3.40 5.70
N VAL A 16 -11.80 2.19 6.08
CA VAL A 16 -12.62 1.30 5.27
C VAL A 16 -13.57 0.50 6.16
N PRO A 17 -14.64 -0.11 5.60
CA PRO A 17 -15.45 -1.09 6.32
C PRO A 17 -14.59 -2.20 6.95
N VAL A 18 -15.03 -2.72 8.09
CA VAL A 18 -14.30 -3.73 8.87
C VAL A 18 -14.04 -4.98 8.04
N ASP A 19 -15.05 -5.44 7.31
CA ASP A 19 -14.97 -6.65 6.49
C ASP A 19 -13.92 -6.52 5.39
N LEU A 20 -13.89 -5.38 4.70
CA LEU A 20 -12.88 -5.10 3.69
C LEU A 20 -11.46 -5.11 4.28
N LYS A 21 -11.27 -4.53 5.46
CA LYS A 21 -9.96 -4.58 6.14
C LYS A 21 -9.57 -6.02 6.49
N SER A 22 -10.51 -6.82 6.98
CA SER A 22 -10.28 -8.24 7.30
C SER A 22 -9.84 -9.01 6.06
N ASP A 23 -10.53 -8.85 4.94
CA ASP A 23 -10.22 -9.60 3.71
C ASP A 23 -8.87 -9.18 3.10
N LEU A 24 -8.55 -7.88 3.13
CA LEU A 24 -7.22 -7.38 2.74
C LEU A 24 -6.12 -7.93 3.66
N GLN A 25 -6.38 -8.04 4.96
CA GLN A 25 -5.42 -8.60 5.91
C GLN A 25 -5.17 -10.08 5.65
N LYS A 26 -6.23 -10.87 5.36
CA LYS A 26 -6.10 -12.28 4.98
C LYS A 26 -5.23 -12.42 3.73
N LEU A 27 -5.51 -11.64 2.69
CA LEU A 27 -4.74 -11.67 1.45
C LEU A 27 -3.26 -11.29 1.67
N ALA A 28 -2.98 -10.30 2.52
CA ALA A 28 -1.61 -9.94 2.88
C ALA A 28 -0.88 -11.09 3.58
N ASN A 29 -1.57 -11.77 4.51
CA ASN A 29 -1.04 -12.92 5.24
C ASN A 29 -0.76 -14.10 4.31
N GLU A 30 -1.67 -14.45 3.40
CA GLU A 30 -1.49 -15.51 2.39
C GLU A 30 -0.25 -15.27 1.51
N ARG A 31 0.09 -14.01 1.27
CA ARG A 31 1.27 -13.59 0.49
C ARG A 31 2.52 -13.36 1.33
N ASN A 32 2.46 -13.58 2.65
CA ASN A 32 3.56 -13.33 3.60
C ASN A 32 4.11 -11.89 3.53
N ILE A 33 3.23 -10.90 3.35
CA ILE A 33 3.59 -9.47 3.35
C ILE A 33 2.75 -8.68 4.35
N SER A 34 3.22 -7.49 4.72
CA SER A 34 2.41 -6.59 5.54
C SER A 34 1.22 -6.03 4.76
N LEU A 35 0.15 -5.67 5.50
CA LEU A 35 -1.00 -4.99 4.91
C LEU A 35 -0.59 -3.69 4.21
N SER A 36 0.36 -2.92 4.77
CA SER A 36 0.86 -1.70 4.14
C SER A 36 1.61 -1.97 2.83
N SER A 37 2.34 -3.09 2.72
CA SER A 37 2.98 -3.50 1.47
C SER A 37 1.95 -3.91 0.42
N LEU A 38 0.91 -4.67 0.80
CA LEU A 38 -0.19 -5.02 -0.09
C LEU A 38 -0.89 -3.76 -0.63
N LEU A 39 -1.24 -2.82 0.27
CA LEU A 39 -1.88 -1.57 -0.12
C LEU A 39 -0.99 -0.72 -1.04
N ARG A 40 0.32 -0.69 -0.79
CA ARG A 40 1.27 0.00 -1.66
C ARG A 40 1.31 -0.61 -3.06
N LEU A 41 1.26 -1.93 -3.18
CA LEU A 41 1.18 -2.61 -4.49
C LEU A 41 -0.11 -2.26 -5.23
N ILE A 42 -1.26 -2.38 -4.55
CA ILE A 42 -2.57 -2.07 -5.14
C ILE A 42 -2.63 -0.61 -5.60
N ALA A 43 -2.23 0.32 -4.74
CA ALA A 43 -2.23 1.75 -5.06
C ALA A 43 -1.27 2.07 -6.22
N SER A 44 -0.07 1.48 -6.22
CA SER A 44 0.91 1.68 -7.30
C SER A 44 0.38 1.19 -8.65
N GLU A 45 -0.23 0.00 -8.68
CA GLU A 45 -0.79 -0.56 -9.91
C GLU A 45 -2.03 0.18 -10.38
N TYR A 46 -2.92 0.61 -9.47
CA TYR A 46 -4.07 1.43 -9.82
C TYR A 46 -3.63 2.76 -10.45
N VAL A 47 -2.66 3.46 -9.84
CA VAL A 47 -2.14 4.71 -10.40
C VAL A 47 -1.49 4.47 -11.76
N LYS A 48 -0.63 3.46 -11.90
CA LYS A 48 0.01 3.14 -13.20
C LYS A 48 -1.01 2.91 -14.32
N ARG A 49 -2.11 2.22 -14.03
CA ARG A 49 -3.15 1.90 -15.03
C ARG A 49 -4.05 3.09 -15.38
N ASN A 50 -4.22 4.02 -14.46
CA ASN A 50 -5.18 5.14 -14.58
C ASN A 50 -4.48 6.49 -14.73
N ARG A 51 -3.15 6.51 -14.89
CA ARG A 51 -2.43 7.73 -15.21
C ARG A 51 -2.65 8.03 -16.69
N SER A 52 -3.64 8.88 -16.98
CA SER A 52 -3.64 9.66 -18.21
C SER A 52 -2.45 10.60 -18.14
N GLU A 53 -1.59 10.59 -19.16
CA GLU A 53 -0.37 11.42 -19.22
C GLU A 53 -0.63 12.89 -18.92
#